data_AF-A0AAU4R3V4-F1
#
_entry.id   AF-A0AAU4R3V4-F1
#
_cell.length_a   1.000
_cell.length_b   1.000
_cell.length_c   1.000
_cell.angle_alpha   90.00
_cell.angle_beta   90.00
_cell.angle_gamma   90.00
#
_symmetry.space_group_name_H-M   'P 1'
#
loop_
_entity.id
_entity.type
_entity.pdbx_description
1 polymer ?
#
loop_
_entity_poly.entity_id
_entity_poly.type
_entity_poly.pdbx_seq_one_letter_code
_entity_poly.pdbx_strand_id
1 'polypeptide(L)'
;MTNMSDGRRADSARRRERVLKALDSAVKTGGDLTVSGLARAARVDRTFLYRHRDLLERVHVAASTPVEEGRVAAVSRISLQTDLANALERNKRLAARVRQLEKRLSTELGERVWEASGLGASADIDQLQRRINVLEQELADKQGELEERTEELDAARAANRELTRALNHAPQDSR
;
A
#
# COMPACT_ATOMS: atom_id res chain seq x y z
N MET A 1 21.72 -66.52 -6.40
CA MET A 1 21.05 -65.58 -5.46
C MET A 1 20.55 -64.36 -6.24
N THR A 2 19.42 -64.49 -6.95
CA THR A 2 19.00 -63.51 -7.98
C THR A 2 17.55 -63.03 -7.82
N ASN A 3 16.87 -63.41 -6.74
CA ASN A 3 15.41 -63.30 -6.67
C ASN A 3 14.90 -61.93 -6.17
N MET A 4 15.68 -61.18 -5.38
CA MET A 4 15.25 -59.88 -4.84
C MET A 4 15.45 -58.72 -5.82
N SER A 5 16.53 -58.69 -6.60
CA SER A 5 16.77 -57.66 -7.61
C SER A 5 15.74 -57.72 -8.73
N ASP A 6 15.36 -58.94 -9.13
CA ASP A 6 14.40 -59.16 -10.19
C ASP A 6 12.97 -58.86 -9.73
N GLY A 7 12.65 -59.15 -8.46
CA GLY A 7 11.38 -58.72 -7.84
C GLY A 7 11.22 -57.19 -7.81
N ARG A 8 12.27 -56.43 -7.46
CA ARG A 8 12.22 -54.95 -7.46
C ARG A 8 12.12 -54.37 -8.86
N ARG A 9 12.78 -54.98 -9.85
CA ARG A 9 12.67 -54.59 -11.26
C ARG A 9 11.27 -54.84 -11.80
N ALA A 10 10.67 -56.00 -11.49
CA ALA A 10 9.31 -56.33 -11.89
C ALA A 10 8.27 -55.39 -11.26
N ASP A 11 8.41 -55.04 -9.97
CA ASP A 11 7.52 -54.07 -9.32
C ASP A 11 7.66 -52.66 -9.92
N SER A 12 8.89 -52.22 -10.22
CA SER A 12 9.13 -50.94 -10.88
C SER A 12 8.51 -50.88 -12.28
N ALA A 13 8.60 -51.98 -13.05
CA ALA A 13 7.99 -52.09 -14.37
C ALA A 13 6.45 -51.99 -14.30
N ARG A 14 5.80 -52.68 -13.35
CA ARG A 14 4.34 -52.59 -13.15
C ARG A 14 3.89 -51.19 -12.74
N ARG A 15 4.64 -50.52 -11.84
CA ARG A 15 4.35 -49.13 -11.44
C ARG A 15 4.46 -48.19 -12.64
N ARG A 16 5.49 -48.36 -13.47
CA ARG A 16 5.68 -47.60 -14.70
C ARG A 16 4.54 -47.79 -15.69
N GLU A 17 4.12 -49.04 -15.92
CA GLU A 17 3.00 -49.36 -16.82
C GLU A 17 1.69 -48.70 -16.36
N ARG A 18 1.41 -48.70 -15.05
CA ARG A 18 0.24 -47.99 -14.49
C ARG A 18 0.30 -46.48 -14.73
N VAL A 19 1.48 -45.87 -14.64
CA VAL A 19 1.67 -44.43 -14.94
C VAL A 19 1.40 -44.13 -16.41
N LEU A 20 1.93 -44.96 -17.32
CA LEU A 20 1.68 -44.78 -18.76
C LEU A 20 0.20 -44.96 -19.12
N LYS A 21 -0.46 -45.97 -18.55
CA LYS A 21 -1.89 -46.19 -18.75
C LYS A 21 -2.74 -45.04 -18.20
N ALA A 22 -2.35 -44.48 -17.04
CA ALA A 22 -3.00 -43.30 -16.48
C ALA A 22 -2.80 -42.07 -17.37
N LEU A 23 -1.64 -41.95 -18.03
CA LEU A 23 -1.34 -40.85 -18.94
C LEU A 23 -2.18 -40.95 -20.21
N ASP A 24 -2.23 -42.13 -20.83
CA ASP A 24 -3.05 -42.37 -22.01
C ASP A 24 -4.54 -42.13 -21.74
N SER A 25 -5.00 -42.53 -20.55
CA SER A 25 -6.37 -42.25 -20.11
C SER A 25 -6.61 -40.74 -19.94
N ALA A 26 -5.70 -40.03 -19.28
CA ALA A 26 -5.82 -38.58 -19.06
C ALA A 26 -5.83 -37.80 -20.38
N VAL A 27 -5.02 -38.21 -21.36
CA VAL A 27 -5.02 -37.63 -22.70
C VAL A 27 -6.35 -37.88 -23.42
N LYS A 28 -6.92 -39.08 -23.32
CA LYS A 28 -8.19 -39.44 -23.97
C LYS A 28 -9.41 -38.77 -23.35
N THR A 29 -9.42 -38.60 -22.02
CA THR A 29 -10.58 -38.08 -21.28
C THR A 29 -10.45 -36.60 -20.90
N GLY A 30 -9.34 -35.95 -21.26
CA GLY A 30 -9.04 -34.57 -20.84
C GLY A 30 -8.83 -34.40 -19.33
N GLY A 31 -8.31 -35.44 -18.66
CA GLY A 31 -8.07 -35.43 -17.22
C GLY A 31 -6.83 -34.62 -16.80
N ASP A 32 -6.59 -34.51 -15.49
CA ASP A 32 -5.44 -33.77 -14.94
C ASP A 32 -4.09 -34.31 -15.41
N LEU A 33 -3.44 -33.62 -16.35
CA LEU A 33 -2.09 -33.93 -16.85
C LEU A 33 -0.96 -33.45 -15.90
N THR A 34 -1.28 -33.21 -14.63
CA THR A 34 -0.29 -32.79 -13.62
C THR A 34 0.40 -34.00 -12.98
N VAL A 35 1.65 -33.84 -12.54
CA VAL A 35 2.42 -34.89 -11.84
C VAL A 35 1.66 -35.43 -10.62
N SER A 36 0.96 -34.55 -9.90
CA SER A 36 0.16 -34.92 -8.73
C SER A 36 -1.11 -35.69 -9.08
N GLY A 37 -1.80 -35.29 -10.17
CA GLY A 37 -2.98 -35.99 -10.68
C GLY A 37 -2.62 -37.39 -11.17
N LEU A 38 -1.54 -37.49 -11.94
CA LEU A 38 -1.09 -38.75 -12.51
C LEU A 38 -0.58 -39.75 -11.46
N ALA A 39 0.14 -39.27 -10.44
CA ALA A 39 0.56 -40.09 -9.30
C ALA A 39 -0.64 -40.75 -8.60
N ARG A 40 -1.71 -39.97 -8.39
CA ARG A 40 -2.95 -40.44 -7.77
C ARG A 40 -3.66 -41.47 -8.67
N ALA A 41 -3.81 -41.17 -9.96
CA ALA A 41 -4.46 -42.05 -10.93
C ALA A 41 -3.72 -43.38 -11.10
N ALA A 42 -2.39 -43.35 -11.12
CA ALA A 42 -1.55 -44.54 -11.24
C ALA A 42 -1.36 -45.31 -9.92
N ARG A 43 -1.82 -44.77 -8.78
CA ARG A 43 -1.57 -45.27 -7.42
C ARG A 43 -0.09 -45.47 -7.12
N VAL A 44 0.70 -44.41 -7.36
CA VAL A 44 2.14 -44.37 -7.11
C VAL A 44 2.50 -43.08 -6.38
N ASP A 45 3.57 -43.10 -5.58
CA ASP A 45 4.10 -41.90 -4.92
C ASP A 45 4.72 -40.90 -5.91
N ARG A 46 4.60 -39.60 -5.63
CA ARG A 46 5.17 -38.54 -6.49
C ARG A 46 6.68 -38.67 -6.67
N THR A 47 7.39 -39.13 -5.64
CA THR A 47 8.84 -39.33 -5.66
C THR A 47 9.26 -40.34 -6.73
N PHE A 48 8.39 -41.32 -7.04
CA PHE A 48 8.65 -42.28 -8.12
C PHE A 48 8.70 -41.58 -9.49
N LEU A 49 7.77 -40.66 -9.76
CA LEU A 49 7.76 -39.88 -10.99
C LEU A 49 8.99 -38.98 -11.07
N TYR A 50 9.37 -38.31 -9.98
CA TYR A 50 10.57 -37.48 -9.94
C TYR A 50 11.88 -38.25 -10.12
N ARG A 51 11.93 -39.51 -9.70
CA ARG A 51 13.08 -40.40 -9.92
C ARG A 51 13.18 -40.89 -11.37
N HIS A 52 12.10 -40.80 -12.15
CA HIS A 52 12.02 -41.26 -13.53
C HIS A 52 11.81 -40.08 -14.49
N ARG A 53 12.93 -39.44 -14.87
CA ARG A 53 12.97 -38.26 -15.74
C ARG A 53 12.21 -38.44 -17.05
N ASP A 54 12.28 -39.63 -17.62
CA ASP A 54 11.63 -39.97 -18.88
C ASP A 54 10.09 -40.03 -18.78
N LEU A 55 9.54 -40.39 -17.60
CA LEU A 55 8.10 -40.28 -17.34
C LEU A 55 7.69 -38.82 -17.21
N LEU A 56 8.50 -37.97 -16.57
CA LEU A 56 8.23 -36.53 -16.49
C LEU A 56 8.25 -35.87 -17.87
N GLU A 57 9.23 -36.20 -18.71
CA GLU A 57 9.32 -35.68 -20.07
C GLU A 57 8.06 -36.05 -20.87
N ARG A 58 7.56 -37.28 -20.77
CA ARG A 58 6.30 -37.68 -21.41
C ARG A 58 5.08 -36.92 -20.89
N VAL A 59 5.01 -36.66 -19.58
CA VAL A 59 3.94 -35.85 -18.98
C VAL A 59 4.01 -34.41 -19.49
N HIS A 60 5.19 -33.82 -19.58
CA HIS A 60 5.37 -32.47 -20.11
C HIS A 60 5.01 -32.39 -21.59
N VAL A 61 5.42 -33.37 -22.40
CA VAL A 61 5.06 -33.44 -23.82
C VAL A 61 3.54 -33.57 -23.97
N ALA A 62 2.90 -34.48 -23.24
CA ALA A 62 1.44 -34.66 -23.28
C ALA A 62 0.68 -33.41 -22.82
N ALA A 63 1.13 -32.73 -21.76
CA ALA A 63 0.53 -31.47 -21.29
C ALA A 63 0.72 -30.30 -22.27
N SER A 64 1.76 -30.36 -23.10
CA SER A 64 2.06 -29.34 -24.10
C SER A 64 1.46 -29.64 -25.47
N THR A 65 1.02 -30.88 -25.72
CA THR A 65 0.45 -31.31 -27.00
C THR A 65 -1.05 -30.99 -27.01
N PRO A 66 -1.53 -30.11 -27.89
CA PRO A 66 -2.95 -29.85 -28.02
C PRO A 66 -3.68 -31.10 -28.55
N VAL A 67 -4.74 -31.52 -27.86
CA VAL A 67 -5.62 -32.60 -28.31
C VAL A 67 -6.42 -32.07 -29.50
N GLU A 68 -6.07 -32.52 -30.70
CA GLU A 68 -6.60 -32.05 -32.00
C GLU A 68 -8.03 -32.52 -32.31
N GLU A 69 -8.75 -33.15 -31.37
CA GLU A 69 -10.12 -33.60 -31.62
C GLU A 69 -11.16 -32.52 -31.26
N GLY A 70 -11.42 -31.67 -32.26
CA GLY A 70 -12.76 -31.15 -32.55
C GLY A 70 -12.90 -29.63 -32.45
N ARG A 71 -12.96 -28.98 -33.62
CA ARG A 71 -13.48 -27.65 -34.05
C ARG A 71 -14.14 -26.65 -33.05
N VAL A 72 -14.49 -27.01 -31.83
CA VAL A 72 -15.01 -26.16 -30.73
C VAL A 72 -13.91 -25.86 -29.69
N ALA A 73 -12.84 -26.66 -29.61
CA ALA A 73 -11.74 -26.48 -28.65
C ALA A 73 -10.80 -25.28 -28.93
N ALA A 74 -10.99 -24.62 -30.07
CA ALA A 74 -10.23 -23.47 -30.52
C ALA A 74 -11.14 -22.27 -30.83
N VAL A 75 -11.96 -21.81 -29.87
CA VAL A 75 -11.88 -20.38 -29.58
C VAL A 75 -10.41 -20.14 -29.28
N SER A 76 -9.65 -19.70 -30.29
CA SER A 76 -8.19 -19.79 -30.32
C SER A 76 -7.61 -19.37 -28.96
N ARG A 77 -6.65 -20.12 -28.41
CA ARG A 77 -5.96 -19.75 -27.17
C ARG A 77 -5.51 -18.29 -27.20
N ILE A 78 -5.15 -17.80 -28.39
CA ILE A 78 -4.81 -16.41 -28.66
C ILE A 78 -6.04 -15.50 -28.45
N SER A 79 -7.20 -15.83 -29.00
CA SER A 79 -8.46 -15.10 -28.76
C SER A 79 -8.82 -15.01 -27.28
N LEU A 80 -8.73 -16.12 -26.53
CA LEU A 80 -8.99 -16.11 -25.08
C LEU A 80 -7.98 -15.26 -24.30
N GLN A 81 -6.70 -15.28 -24.70
CA GLN A 81 -5.67 -14.42 -24.11
C GLN A 81 -5.90 -12.95 -24.42
N THR A 82 -6.33 -12.63 -25.65
CA THR A 82 -6.71 -11.27 -26.05
C THR A 82 -7.93 -10.79 -25.27
N ASP A 83 -8.95 -11.63 -25.11
CA ASP A 83 -10.14 -11.30 -24.33
C ASP A 83 -9.81 -11.07 -22.85
N LEU A 84 -8.92 -11.90 -22.28
CA LEU A 84 -8.42 -11.71 -20.92
C LEU A 84 -7.66 -10.38 -20.79
N ALA A 85 -6.77 -10.06 -21.73
CA ALA A 85 -6.03 -8.80 -21.73
C ALA A 85 -6.98 -7.58 -21.80
N ASN A 86 -7.96 -7.64 -22.70
CA ASN A 86 -8.99 -6.61 -22.85
C ASN A 86 -9.84 -6.44 -21.57
N ALA A 87 -10.22 -7.55 -20.93
CA ALA A 87 -10.97 -7.54 -19.68
C ALA A 87 -10.15 -6.92 -18.54
N LEU A 88 -8.87 -7.26 -18.42
CA LEU A 88 -7.96 -6.69 -17.42
C LEU A 88 -7.76 -5.18 -17.63
N GLU A 89 -7.60 -4.73 -18.87
CA GLU A 89 -7.50 -3.30 -19.18
C GLU A 89 -8.79 -2.54 -18.84
N ARG A 90 -9.95 -3.12 -19.19
CA ARG A 90 -11.25 -2.56 -18.80
C ARG A 90 -11.40 -2.48 -17.29
N ASN A 91 -10.99 -3.51 -16.55
CA ASN A 91 -11.02 -3.52 -15.10
C ASN A 91 -10.13 -2.41 -14.51
N LYS A 92 -8.90 -2.24 -15.02
CA LYS A 92 -8.01 -1.13 -14.63
C LYS A 92 -8.65 0.24 -14.86
N ARG A 93 -9.28 0.46 -16.02
CA ARG A 93 -10.00 1.71 -16.32
C ARG A 93 -11.16 1.96 -15.37
N LEU A 94 -11.97 0.93 -15.09
CA LEU A 94 -13.08 1.03 -14.14
C LEU A 94 -12.59 1.33 -12.73
N ALA A 95 -11.54 0.66 -12.26
CA ALA A 95 -10.95 0.93 -10.95
C ALA A 95 -10.40 2.36 -10.83
N ALA A 96 -9.77 2.88 -11.89
CA ALA A 96 -9.33 4.27 -11.93
C ALA A 96 -10.52 5.25 -11.86
N ARG A 97 -11.62 4.94 -12.57
CA ARG A 97 -12.83 5.76 -12.55
C ARG A 97 -13.52 5.74 -11.19
N VAL A 98 -13.59 4.59 -10.53
CA VAL A 98 -14.12 4.46 -9.16
C VAL A 98 -13.32 5.34 -8.22
N ARG A 99 -11.97 5.24 -8.21
CA ARG A 99 -11.13 6.11 -7.37
C ARG A 99 -11.32 7.60 -7.65
N GLN A 100 -11.51 7.98 -8.91
CA GLN A 100 -11.79 9.37 -9.29
C GLN A 100 -13.15 9.83 -8.74
N LEU A 101 -14.18 8.99 -8.82
CA LEU A 101 -15.51 9.29 -8.31
C LEU A 101 -15.53 9.36 -6.78
N GLU A 102 -14.85 8.43 -6.10
CA GLU A 102 -14.67 8.44 -4.65
C GLU A 102 -13.97 9.72 -4.19
N LYS A 103 -12.90 10.15 -4.87
CA LYS A 103 -12.23 11.41 -4.57
C LYS A 103 -13.16 12.61 -4.73
N ARG A 104 -13.90 12.68 -5.84
CA ARG A 104 -14.88 13.77 -6.07
C ARG A 104 -15.99 13.77 -5.03
N LEU A 105 -16.50 12.60 -4.68
CA LEU A 105 -17.52 12.46 -3.64
C LEU A 105 -16.99 12.91 -2.28
N SER A 106 -15.75 12.54 -1.94
CA SER A 106 -15.11 13.00 -0.71
C SER A 106 -14.92 14.51 -0.68
N THR A 107 -14.56 15.13 -1.81
CA THR A 107 -14.45 16.59 -1.92
C THR A 107 -15.80 17.25 -1.72
N GLU A 108 -16.83 16.83 -2.44
CA GLU A 108 -18.19 17.37 -2.34
C GLU A 108 -18.80 17.19 -0.94
N LEU A 109 -18.60 16.01 -0.32
CA LEU A 109 -19.05 15.77 1.04
C LEU A 109 -18.22 16.58 2.05
N GLY A 110 -16.91 16.72 1.83
CA GLY A 110 -16.05 17.57 2.63
C GLY A 110 -16.51 19.03 2.61
N GLU A 111 -16.79 19.58 1.42
CA GLU A 111 -17.32 20.93 1.23
C GLU A 111 -18.67 21.10 1.93
N ARG A 112 -19.62 20.17 1.74
CA ARG A 112 -20.95 20.24 2.39
C ARG A 112 -20.89 20.11 3.91
N VAL A 113 -20.03 19.24 4.44
CA VAL A 113 -19.81 19.11 5.89
C VAL A 113 -19.16 20.38 6.43
N TRP A 114 -18.24 20.99 5.68
CA TRP A 114 -17.60 22.25 6.06
C TRP A 114 -18.61 23.40 6.11
N GLU A 115 -19.45 23.55 5.08
CA GLU A 115 -20.54 24.51 5.02
C GLU A 115 -21.58 24.29 6.14
N ALA A 116 -21.99 23.04 6.38
CA ALA A 116 -22.97 22.70 7.41
C ALA A 116 -22.44 22.85 8.84
N SER A 117 -21.11 22.79 9.04
CA SER A 117 -20.47 22.94 10.35
C SER A 117 -20.41 24.41 10.81
N GLY A 118 -20.82 25.37 9.98
CA GLY A 118 -20.80 26.80 10.32
C GLY A 118 -19.39 27.39 10.46
N LEU A 119 -18.37 26.61 10.12
CA LEU A 119 -17.00 27.08 9.90
C LEU A 119 -17.00 27.68 8.50
N GLY A 120 -17.25 29.00 8.41
CA GLY A 120 -17.25 29.72 7.14
C GLY A 120 -16.00 29.46 6.29
N ALA A 121 -16.06 29.83 5.00
CA ALA A 121 -15.05 29.54 3.99
C ALA A 121 -13.60 29.80 4.46
N SER A 122 -12.60 29.19 3.81
CA SER A 122 -11.15 29.41 4.09
C SER A 122 -10.77 30.88 4.36
N ALA A 123 -11.49 31.82 3.74
CA ALA A 123 -11.36 33.25 3.98
C ALA A 123 -11.51 33.68 5.46
N ASP A 124 -12.38 33.03 6.24
CA ASP A 124 -12.57 33.31 7.67
C ASP A 124 -11.37 32.83 8.49
N ILE A 125 -10.79 31.67 8.17
CA ILE A 125 -9.58 31.17 8.84
C ILE A 125 -8.39 32.08 8.52
N ASP A 126 -8.21 32.45 7.25
CA ASP A 126 -7.13 33.37 6.85
C ASP A 126 -7.33 34.76 7.46
N GLN A 127 -8.58 35.21 7.62
CA GLN A 127 -8.92 36.47 8.28
C GLN A 127 -8.64 36.40 9.79
N LEU A 128 -8.97 35.29 10.44
CA LEU A 128 -8.65 35.06 11.85
C LEU A 128 -7.14 35.02 12.06
N GLN A 129 -6.38 34.34 11.21
CA GLN A 129 -4.91 34.32 11.26
C GLN A 129 -4.32 35.72 11.06
N ARG A 130 -4.81 36.50 10.09
CA ARG A 130 -4.42 37.91 9.94
C ARG A 130 -4.73 38.73 11.20
N ARG A 131 -5.90 38.51 11.81
CA ARG A 131 -6.29 39.22 13.03
C ARG A 131 -5.42 38.83 14.22
N ILE A 132 -5.05 37.55 14.35
CA ILE A 132 -4.12 37.07 15.36
C ILE A 132 -2.77 37.76 15.21
N ASN A 133 -2.19 37.76 14.00
CA ASN A 133 -0.89 38.40 13.76
C ASN A 133 -0.91 39.92 14.09
N VAL A 134 -1.99 40.63 13.73
CA VAL A 134 -2.13 42.05 14.09
C VAL A 134 -2.20 42.23 15.60
N LEU A 135 -2.98 41.40 16.30
CA LEU A 135 -3.09 41.48 17.75
C LEU A 135 -1.77 41.13 18.46
N GLU A 136 -1.01 40.17 17.95
CA GLU A 136 0.32 39.82 18.45
C GLU A 136 1.31 40.99 18.30
N GLN A 137 1.28 41.68 17.16
CA GLN A 137 2.11 42.88 16.95
C GLN A 137 1.69 44.02 17.88
N GLU A 138 0.39 44.30 18.00
CA GLU A 138 -0.12 45.32 18.92
C GLU A 138 0.29 45.02 20.37
N LEU A 139 0.29 43.75 20.77
CA LEU A 139 0.70 43.31 22.09
C LEU A 139 2.20 43.53 22.31
N ALA A 140 3.04 43.18 21.34
CA ALA A 140 4.49 43.41 21.41
C ALA A 140 4.83 44.90 21.49
N ASP A 141 4.17 45.74 20.68
CA ASP A 141 4.38 47.19 20.70
C ASP A 141 3.99 47.79 22.05
N LYS A 142 2.86 47.35 22.62
CA LYS A 142 2.40 47.81 23.95
C LYS A 142 3.31 47.35 25.08
N GLN A 143 3.90 46.17 24.98
CA GLN A 143 4.91 45.72 25.94
C GLN A 143 6.16 46.60 25.88
N GLY A 144 6.64 46.93 24.68
CA GLY A 144 7.76 47.85 24.51
C GLY A 144 7.50 49.25 25.08
N GLU A 145 6.31 49.82 24.84
CA GLU A 145 5.91 51.11 25.44
C GLU A 145 5.92 51.05 26.99
N LEU A 146 5.46 49.95 27.57
CA LEU A 146 5.45 49.78 29.03
C LEU A 146 6.86 49.66 29.61
N GLU A 147 7.76 48.97 28.92
CA GLU A 147 9.16 48.85 29.30
C GLU A 147 9.85 50.23 29.29
N GLU A 148 9.71 50.98 28.21
CA GLU A 148 10.26 52.34 28.09
C GLU A 148 9.75 53.26 29.21
N ARG A 149 8.44 53.26 29.47
CA ARG A 149 7.87 54.05 30.58
C ARG A 149 8.35 53.62 31.95
N THR A 150 8.63 52.33 32.14
CA THR A 150 9.17 51.82 33.39
C THR A 150 10.60 52.29 33.60
N GLU A 151 11.42 52.25 32.55
CA GLU A 151 12.79 52.78 32.57
C GLU A 151 12.83 54.28 32.84
N GLU A 152 11.96 55.06 32.17
CA GLU A 152 11.81 56.50 32.41
C GLU A 152 11.44 56.79 33.88
N LEU A 153 10.49 56.05 34.44
CA LEU A 153 10.07 56.21 35.83
C LEU A 153 11.20 55.87 36.82
N ASP A 154 11.96 54.81 36.55
CA ASP A 154 13.07 54.42 37.41
C ASP A 154 14.23 55.41 37.34
N ALA A 155 14.51 55.97 36.16
CA ALA A 155 15.46 57.06 35.98
C ALA A 155 15.02 58.32 36.74
N ALA A 156 13.76 58.74 36.61
CA ALA A 156 13.20 59.88 37.32
C ALA A 156 13.25 59.69 38.85
N ARG A 157 12.95 58.47 39.33
CA ARG A 157 13.07 58.11 40.76
C ARG A 157 14.52 58.13 41.22
N ALA A 158 15.46 57.67 40.41
CA ALA A 158 16.88 57.72 40.74
C ALA A 158 17.38 59.16 40.87
N ALA A 159 17.04 60.02 39.90
CA ALA A 159 17.36 61.44 39.94
C ALA A 159 16.74 62.14 41.16
N ASN A 160 15.48 61.85 41.49
CA ASN A 160 14.84 62.38 42.70
C ASN A 160 15.56 61.94 43.99
N ARG A 161 16.01 60.67 44.07
CA ARG A 161 16.80 60.18 45.22
C ARG A 161 18.15 60.90 45.32
N GLU A 162 18.81 61.14 44.19
CA GLU A 162 20.09 61.87 44.14
C GLU A 162 19.92 63.33 44.57
N LEU A 163 18.91 64.03 44.04
CA LEU A 163 18.57 65.40 44.45
C LEU A 163 18.27 65.48 45.94
N THR A 164 17.50 64.53 46.47
CA THR A 164 17.19 64.47 47.91
C THR A 164 18.46 64.27 48.75
N ARG A 165 19.38 63.39 48.31
CA ARG A 165 20.69 63.22 48.97
C ARG A 165 21.51 64.52 48.92
N ALA A 166 21.57 65.19 47.76
CA ALA A 166 22.30 66.44 47.61
C ALA A 166 21.75 67.56 48.53
N LEU A 167 20.41 67.69 48.63
CA LEU A 167 19.77 68.64 49.54
C LEU A 167 20.04 68.32 51.02
N ASN A 168 20.04 67.04 51.40
CA ASN A 168 20.33 66.63 52.78
C ASN A 168 21.83 66.76 53.16
N HIS A 169 22.73 66.74 52.17
CA HIS A 169 24.17 66.93 52.37
C HIS A 169 24.63 68.37 52.16
N ALA A 170 23.77 69.27 51.66
CA ALA A 170 24.04 70.70 51.63
C ALA A 170 24.16 71.20 53.08
N PRO A 171 25.30 71.82 53.48
CA PRO A 171 25.47 72.29 54.84
C PRO A 171 24.38 73.31 55.16
N GLN A 172 23.78 73.18 56.35
CA GLN A 172 22.95 74.21 56.98
C GLN A 172 23.85 75.39 57.40
N ASP A 173 24.56 76.00 56.45
CA ASP A 173 25.25 77.26 56.66
C ASP A 173 24.22 78.38 56.49
N SER A 174 23.49 78.66 57.57
CA SER A 174 23.20 80.02 58.08
C SER A 174 22.03 80.01 59.07
N ARG A 175 22.35 79.85 60.36
CA ARG A 175 22.07 80.83 61.44
C ARG A 175 22.58 80.34 62.79
#